data_AF-A0A7Y7Z5F8-F1
#
_entry.id   AF-A0A7Y7Z5F8-F1
#
_cell.length_a   1.000
_cell.length_b   1.000
_cell.length_c   1.000
_cell.angle_alpha   90.00
_cell.angle_beta   90.00
_cell.angle_gamma   90.00
#
_symmetry.space_group_name_H-M   'P 1'
#
loop_
_entity.id
_entity.type
_entity.pdbx_description
1 polymer ?
#
loop_
_entity_poly.entity_id
_entity_poly.type
_entity_poly.pdbx_seq_one_letter_code
_entity_poly.pdbx_strand_id
1 'polypeptide(L)'
;EPILAASTPFNPDGEPSVVLSNYIRSKIRISRDLPFASKVFASEIMHGAPHLSADQVEQLNAQAKHNIACIQNWVDRGLIAPIDPNHLMFSIWAATQTYADFDWQISAVTGKAKLDEADYEAAAQTIIRLVLKGCEPD
;
A
#
# COMPACT_ATOMS: atom_id res chain seq x y z
N GLU A 1 16.97 -4.61 -2.55
CA GLU A 1 15.99 -4.16 -3.55
C GLU A 1 14.96 -3.23 -2.90
N PRO A 2 14.73 -2.03 -3.43
CA PRO A 2 13.91 -1.00 -2.76
C PRO A 2 12.41 -1.31 -2.67
N ILE A 3 11.87 -2.13 -3.57
CA ILE A 3 10.46 -2.59 -3.54
C ILE A 3 10.20 -3.46 -2.30
N LEU A 4 11.18 -4.26 -1.88
CA LEU A 4 11.15 -5.03 -0.62
C LEU A 4 11.27 -4.14 0.64
N ALA A 5 11.74 -2.89 0.53
CA ALA A 5 11.74 -1.98 1.68
C ALA A 5 10.30 -1.49 2.01
N ALA A 6 9.42 -1.42 1.00
CA ALA A 6 7.98 -1.15 1.18
C ALA A 6 7.27 -2.24 1.99
N SER A 7 7.86 -3.43 2.01
CA SER A 7 7.20 -4.66 2.45
C SER A 7 7.57 -5.00 3.89
N THR A 8 7.89 -4.01 4.73
CA THR A 8 8.13 -4.27 6.15
C THR A 8 6.89 -4.96 6.74
N PRO A 9 7.04 -6.15 7.35
CA PRO A 9 5.91 -6.90 7.88
C PRO A 9 5.17 -6.12 8.96
N PHE A 10 3.86 -6.32 9.00
CA PHE A 10 3.04 -5.80 10.09
C PHE A 10 3.52 -6.40 11.41
N ASN A 11 3.64 -5.54 12.42
CA ASN A 11 3.76 -5.99 13.80
C ASN A 11 2.35 -6.34 14.30
N PRO A 12 2.02 -7.63 14.53
CA PRO A 12 0.68 -8.05 14.96
C PRO A 12 0.28 -7.49 16.32
N ASP A 13 1.26 -7.21 17.19
CA ASP A 13 1.04 -6.61 18.52
C ASP A 13 0.95 -5.08 18.48
N GLY A 14 1.17 -4.48 17.31
CA GLY A 14 1.04 -3.04 17.10
C GLY A 14 -0.42 -2.58 17.13
N GLU A 15 -0.62 -1.32 17.51
CA GLU A 15 -1.94 -0.70 17.42
C GLU A 15 -2.35 -0.55 15.94
N PRO A 16 -3.51 -1.10 15.50
CA PRO A 16 -3.86 -1.16 14.08
C PRO A 16 -3.81 0.19 13.38
N SER A 17 -4.23 1.27 14.05
CA SER A 17 -4.24 2.59 13.42
C SER A 17 -2.83 3.11 13.12
N VAL A 18 -1.88 2.88 14.04
CA VAL A 18 -0.46 3.24 13.87
C VAL A 18 0.19 2.39 12.79
N VAL A 19 -0.05 1.06 12.80
CA VAL A 19 0.54 0.15 11.81
C VAL A 19 0.05 0.50 10.40
N LEU A 20 -1.26 0.63 10.21
CA LEU A 20 -1.86 0.98 8.90
C LEU A 20 -1.40 2.36 8.44
N SER A 21 -1.34 3.36 9.34
CA SER A 21 -0.88 4.71 9.00
C SER A 21 0.57 4.71 8.52
N ASN A 22 1.46 4.04 9.25
CA ASN A 22 2.88 3.96 8.89
C ASN A 22 3.08 3.20 7.58
N TYR A 23 2.29 2.15 7.34
CA TYR A 23 2.33 1.40 6.10
C TYR A 23 1.91 2.25 4.89
N ILE A 24 0.80 2.98 4.99
CA ILE A 24 0.32 3.88 3.93
C ILE A 24 1.36 4.96 3.62
N ARG A 25 1.96 5.58 4.65
CA ARG A 25 3.03 6.58 4.45
C ARG A 25 4.24 6.01 3.74
N SER A 26 4.66 4.81 4.16
CA SER A 26 5.80 4.12 3.54
C SER A 26 5.54 3.83 2.06
N LYS A 27 4.34 3.36 1.73
CA LYS A 27 3.94 3.10 0.34
C LYS A 27 3.87 4.38 -0.50
N ILE A 28 3.29 5.47 0.02
CA ILE A 28 3.25 6.77 -0.67
C ILE A 28 4.66 7.31 -0.91
N ARG A 29 5.53 7.23 0.09
CA ARG A 29 6.94 7.63 -0.04
C ARG A 29 7.63 6.85 -1.16
N ILE A 30 7.36 5.56 -1.28
CA ILE A 30 7.95 4.74 -2.34
C ILE A 30 7.38 5.09 -3.71
N SER A 31 6.09 5.38 -3.81
CA SER A 31 5.50 5.91 -5.05
C SER A 31 6.17 7.21 -5.48
N ARG A 32 6.54 8.09 -4.54
CA ARG A 32 7.25 9.35 -4.81
C ARG A 32 8.74 9.14 -5.16
N ASP A 33 9.45 8.37 -4.34
CA ASP A 33 10.92 8.25 -4.42
C ASP A 33 11.34 7.27 -5.54
N LEU A 34 10.48 6.32 -5.90
CA LEU A 34 10.80 5.22 -6.81
C LEU A 34 9.69 4.95 -7.86
N PRO A 35 9.18 5.98 -8.57
CA PRO A 35 8.02 5.83 -9.46
C PRO A 35 8.28 4.86 -10.61
N PHE A 36 9.49 4.84 -11.17
CA PHE A 36 9.85 3.91 -12.24
C PHE A 36 9.91 2.46 -11.77
N ALA A 37 10.34 2.22 -10.53
CA ALA A 37 10.35 0.87 -9.97
C ALA A 37 8.92 0.36 -9.77
N SER A 38 7.99 1.21 -9.31
CA SER A 38 6.57 0.88 -9.24
C SER A 38 6.00 0.55 -10.62
N LYS A 39 6.27 1.39 -11.63
CA LYS A 39 5.80 1.16 -13.01
C LYS A 39 6.33 -0.12 -13.62
N VAL A 40 7.63 -0.42 -13.44
CA VAL A 40 8.24 -1.66 -13.92
C VAL A 40 7.58 -2.85 -13.23
N PHE A 41 7.42 -2.81 -11.90
CA PHE A 41 6.76 -3.87 -11.16
C PHE A 41 5.29 -4.05 -11.59
N ALA A 42 4.52 -2.97 -11.73
CA ALA A 42 3.14 -3.03 -12.20
C ALA A 42 3.06 -3.62 -13.62
N SER A 43 3.95 -3.18 -14.52
CA SER A 43 4.06 -3.75 -15.87
C SER A 43 4.37 -5.24 -15.82
N GLU A 44 5.31 -5.65 -14.98
CA GLU A 44 5.70 -7.04 -14.79
C GLU A 44 4.51 -7.90 -14.35
N ILE A 45 3.77 -7.46 -13.33
CA ILE A 45 2.55 -8.14 -12.87
C ILE A 45 1.47 -8.20 -13.96
N MET A 46 1.26 -7.12 -14.72
CA MET A 46 0.29 -7.09 -15.83
C MET A 46 0.61 -8.11 -16.94
N HIS A 47 1.88 -8.44 -17.14
CA HIS A 47 2.32 -9.45 -18.11
C HIS A 47 2.42 -10.86 -17.52
N GLY A 48 1.95 -11.07 -16.27
CA GLY A 48 2.00 -12.37 -15.61
C GLY A 48 3.34 -12.69 -14.94
N ALA A 49 4.14 -11.68 -14.63
CA ALA A 49 5.43 -11.76 -13.96
C ALA A 49 6.49 -12.69 -14.61
N PRO A 50 6.71 -12.64 -15.94
CA PRO A 50 7.65 -13.53 -16.64
C PRO A 50 9.14 -13.40 -16.25
N HIS A 51 9.54 -12.28 -15.66
CA HIS A 51 10.90 -11.92 -15.28
C HIS A 51 11.11 -11.85 -13.76
N LEU A 52 10.07 -12.00 -12.94
CA LEU A 52 10.26 -12.20 -11.49
C LEU A 52 10.77 -13.62 -11.24
N SER A 53 11.80 -13.77 -10.41
CA SER A 53 12.24 -15.09 -9.98
C SER A 53 11.18 -15.73 -9.07
N ALA A 54 11.17 -17.07 -9.03
CA ALA A 54 10.27 -17.81 -8.13
C ALA A 54 10.44 -17.37 -6.67
N ASP A 55 11.68 -17.16 -6.22
CA ASP A 55 12.00 -16.70 -4.87
C ASP A 55 11.43 -15.30 -4.57
N GLN A 56 11.52 -14.37 -5.55
CA GLN A 56 10.94 -13.02 -5.40
C GLN A 56 9.41 -13.08 -5.29
N VAL A 57 8.76 -13.90 -6.13
CA VAL A 57 7.31 -14.12 -6.08
C VAL A 57 6.90 -14.76 -4.75
N GLU A 58 7.64 -15.75 -4.27
CA GLU A 58 7.39 -16.40 -2.99
C GLU A 58 7.53 -15.41 -1.83
N GLN A 59 8.59 -14.61 -1.80
CA GLN A 59 8.82 -13.62 -0.75
C GLN A 59 7.70 -12.57 -0.69
N LEU A 60 7.29 -12.02 -1.84
CA LEU A 60 6.20 -11.06 -1.94
C LEU A 60 4.87 -11.66 -1.45
N ASN A 61 4.58 -12.90 -1.86
CA ASN A 61 3.36 -13.61 -1.45
C ASN A 61 3.37 -13.96 0.04
N ALA A 62 4.50 -14.42 0.58
CA ALA A 62 4.64 -14.71 2.00
C ALA A 62 4.41 -13.44 2.84
N GLN A 63 4.94 -12.32 2.40
CA GLN A 63 4.77 -11.04 3.09
C GLN A 63 3.34 -10.52 3.04
N ALA A 64 2.67 -10.65 1.88
CA ALA A 64 1.25 -10.32 1.76
C ALA A 64 0.40 -11.18 2.70
N LYS A 65 0.62 -12.51 2.69
CA LYS A 65 -0.08 -13.46 3.57
C LYS A 65 0.12 -13.13 5.04
N HIS A 66 1.33 -12.76 5.46
CA HIS A 66 1.62 -12.33 6.83
C HIS A 66 0.81 -11.10 7.24
N ASN A 67 0.80 -10.06 6.41
CA ASN A 67 0.07 -8.83 6.72
C ASN A 67 -1.46 -9.05 6.74
N ILE A 68 -1.97 -9.88 5.82
CA ILE A 68 -3.38 -10.30 5.78
C ILE A 68 -3.75 -11.05 7.06
N ALA A 69 -2.91 -11.96 7.53
CA ALA A 69 -3.12 -12.67 8.80
C ALA A 69 -3.11 -11.73 10.02
N CYS A 70 -2.25 -10.71 10.02
CA CYS A 70 -2.24 -9.69 11.08
C CYS A 70 -3.57 -8.91 11.10
N ILE A 71 -4.08 -8.49 9.94
CA ILE A 71 -5.37 -7.80 9.84
C ILE A 71 -6.50 -8.71 10.32
N GLN A 72 -6.51 -9.99 9.89
CA GLN A 72 -7.50 -10.96 10.37
C GLN A 72 -7.47 -11.09 11.90
N ASN A 73 -6.28 -11.15 12.50
CA ASN A 73 -6.15 -11.20 13.96
C ASN A 73 -6.74 -9.96 14.65
N TRP A 74 -6.58 -8.77 14.06
CA TRP A 74 -7.19 -7.55 14.60
C TRP A 74 -8.71 -7.58 14.48
N VAL A 75 -9.26 -8.10 13.38
CA VAL A 75 -10.70 -8.35 13.22
C VAL A 75 -11.21 -9.32 14.29
N ASP A 76 -10.56 -10.47 14.44
CA ASP A 76 -10.96 -11.52 15.40
C ASP A 76 -10.95 -11.01 16.86
N ARG A 77 -10.07 -10.05 17.16
CA ARG A 77 -9.95 -9.39 18.47
C ARG A 77 -10.86 -8.19 18.66
N GLY A 78 -11.63 -7.80 17.63
CA GLY A 78 -12.50 -6.62 17.66
C GLY A 78 -11.73 -5.29 17.74
N LEU A 79 -10.47 -5.26 17.33
CA LEU A 79 -9.66 -4.03 17.30
C LEU A 79 -9.97 -3.15 16.09
N ILE A 80 -10.54 -3.73 15.04
CA ILE A 80 -11.06 -3.06 13.84
C ILE A 80 -12.39 -3.70 13.45
N ALA A 81 -13.18 -3.00 12.63
CA ALA A 81 -14.45 -3.51 12.08
C ALA A 81 -14.31 -4.88 11.35
N PRO A 82 -15.40 -5.66 11.26
CA PRO A 82 -15.41 -6.96 10.58
C PRO A 82 -15.36 -6.82 9.05
N ILE A 83 -14.18 -6.50 8.53
CA ILE A 83 -13.89 -6.31 7.10
C ILE A 83 -13.03 -7.45 6.55
N ASP A 84 -13.12 -7.71 5.25
CA ASP A 84 -12.25 -8.67 4.58
C ASP A 84 -10.79 -8.16 4.53
N PRO A 85 -9.83 -8.89 5.13
CA PRO A 85 -8.43 -8.45 5.17
C PRO A 85 -7.74 -8.35 3.81
N ASN A 86 -8.12 -9.19 2.84
CA ASN A 86 -7.55 -9.16 1.50
C ASN A 86 -7.97 -7.87 0.79
N HIS A 87 -9.26 -7.54 0.86
CA HIS A 87 -9.79 -6.34 0.22
C HIS A 87 -9.27 -5.05 0.87
N LEU A 88 -9.04 -5.03 2.18
CA LEU A 88 -8.34 -3.92 2.83
C LEU A 88 -6.93 -3.75 2.25
N MET A 89 -6.16 -4.83 2.19
CA MET A 89 -4.79 -4.82 1.66
C MET A 89 -4.74 -4.34 0.22
N PHE A 90 -5.58 -4.89 -0.66
CA PHE A 90 -5.64 -4.51 -2.07
C PHE A 90 -6.07 -3.05 -2.26
N SER A 91 -6.99 -2.57 -1.44
CA SER A 91 -7.43 -1.17 -1.49
C SER A 91 -6.29 -0.22 -1.13
N ILE A 92 -5.51 -0.53 -0.09
CA ILE A 92 -4.32 0.25 0.29
C ILE A 92 -3.28 0.24 -0.84
N TRP A 93 -3.02 -0.93 -1.44
CA TRP A 93 -2.07 -1.05 -2.56
C TRP A 93 -2.49 -0.19 -3.75
N ALA A 94 -3.74 -0.33 -4.20
CA ALA A 94 -4.27 0.43 -5.32
C ALA A 94 -4.22 1.95 -5.04
N ALA A 95 -4.71 2.38 -3.86
CA ALA A 95 -4.77 3.79 -3.49
C ALA A 95 -3.39 4.45 -3.36
N THR A 96 -2.35 3.69 -3.01
CA THR A 96 -1.00 4.23 -2.85
C THR A 96 -0.17 4.13 -4.13
N GLN A 97 -0.30 3.05 -4.90
CA GLN A 97 0.44 2.83 -6.15
C GLN A 97 -0.02 3.74 -7.28
N THR A 98 -1.27 4.21 -7.27
CA THR A 98 -1.78 5.15 -8.28
C THR A 98 -0.91 6.40 -8.44
N TYR A 99 -0.30 6.88 -7.34
CA TYR A 99 0.58 8.05 -7.31
C TYR A 99 1.94 7.85 -7.98
N ALA A 100 2.27 6.62 -8.37
CA ALA A 100 3.41 6.31 -9.23
C ALA A 100 2.93 5.87 -10.62
N ASP A 101 2.04 4.87 -10.68
CA ASP A 101 1.68 4.20 -11.92
C ASP A 101 0.87 5.11 -12.86
N PHE A 102 0.11 6.04 -12.30
CA PHE A 102 -0.74 7.00 -13.00
C PHE A 102 -0.33 8.46 -12.75
N ASP A 103 0.95 8.70 -12.46
CA ASP A 103 1.51 10.04 -12.18
C ASP A 103 1.21 11.09 -13.26
N TRP A 104 1.25 10.70 -14.54
CA TRP A 104 0.88 11.55 -15.68
C TRP A 104 -0.59 11.96 -15.62
N GLN A 105 -1.49 11.02 -15.32
CA GLN A 105 -2.92 11.29 -15.23
C GLN A 105 -3.23 12.21 -14.05
N ILE A 106 -2.62 11.97 -12.89
CA ILE A 106 -2.81 12.82 -11.71
C ILE A 106 -2.29 14.24 -11.99
N SER A 107 -1.14 14.37 -12.64
CA SER A 107 -0.59 15.66 -13.06
C SER A 107 -1.56 16.40 -14.01
N ALA A 108 -2.12 15.70 -14.99
CA ALA A 108 -3.10 16.26 -15.93
C ALA A 108 -4.39 16.72 -15.23
N VAL A 109 -4.94 15.91 -14.31
CA VAL A 109 -6.19 16.23 -13.59
C VAL A 109 -5.99 17.37 -12.60
N THR A 110 -4.84 17.45 -11.96
CA THR A 110 -4.52 18.51 -10.97
C THR A 110 -4.01 19.80 -11.61
N GLY A 111 -3.75 19.81 -12.92
CA GLY A 111 -3.16 20.94 -13.63
C GLY A 111 -1.70 21.23 -13.24
N LYS A 112 -1.03 20.28 -12.58
CA LYS A 112 0.37 20.41 -12.15
C LYS A 112 1.28 19.73 -13.15
N ALA A 113 2.47 20.30 -13.38
CA ALA A 113 3.48 19.65 -14.21
C ALA A 113 4.06 18.39 -13.54
N LYS A 114 4.15 18.41 -12.20
CA LYS A 114 4.55 17.29 -11.34
C LYS A 114 4.02 17.53 -9.93
N LEU A 115 3.73 16.45 -9.21
CA LEU A 115 3.39 16.50 -7.79
C LEU A 115 4.59 16.90 -6.92
N ASP A 116 4.31 17.70 -5.90
CA ASP A 116 5.27 18.11 -4.87
C ASP A 116 5.03 17.38 -3.54
N GLU A 117 5.86 17.67 -2.54
CA GLU A 117 5.79 17.02 -1.22
C GLU A 117 4.42 17.21 -0.54
N ALA A 118 3.80 18.37 -0.70
CA ALA A 118 2.52 18.67 -0.08
C ALA A 118 1.39 17.83 -0.73
N ASP A 119 1.48 17.55 -2.03
CA ASP A 119 0.54 16.65 -2.72
C ASP A 119 0.63 15.22 -2.18
N TYR A 120 1.84 14.68 -2.01
CA TYR A 120 2.03 13.33 -1.47
C TYR A 120 1.60 13.24 -0.01
N GLU A 121 1.85 14.26 0.80
CA GLU A 121 1.36 14.27 2.18
C GLU A 121 -0.17 14.38 2.24
N ALA A 122 -0.79 15.21 1.41
CA ALA A 122 -2.25 15.29 1.31
C ALA A 122 -2.88 13.96 0.87
N ALA A 123 -2.24 13.27 -0.08
CA ALA A 123 -2.64 11.93 -0.51
C ALA A 123 -2.56 10.92 0.66
N ALA A 124 -1.42 10.88 1.37
CA ALA A 124 -1.24 9.99 2.51
C ALA A 124 -2.29 10.24 3.59
N GLN A 125 -2.52 11.51 3.99
CA GLN A 125 -3.52 11.88 4.97
C GLN A 125 -4.93 11.47 4.56
N THR A 126 -5.28 11.66 3.28
CA THR A 126 -6.59 11.28 2.75
C THR A 126 -6.80 9.78 2.81
N ILE A 127 -5.82 8.98 2.36
CA ILE A 127 -5.91 7.52 2.37
C ILE A 127 -5.94 6.98 3.81
N ILE A 128 -5.09 7.51 4.70
CA ILE A 128 -5.10 7.15 6.13
C ILE A 128 -6.48 7.42 6.73
N ARG A 129 -7.03 8.61 6.51
CA ARG A 129 -8.36 8.94 7.02
C ARG A 129 -9.43 7.97 6.51
N LEU A 130 -9.43 7.66 5.21
CA LEU A 130 -10.41 6.74 4.62
C LEU A 130 -10.28 5.33 5.19
N VAL A 131 -9.05 4.82 5.28
CA VAL A 131 -8.76 3.48 5.81
C VAL A 131 -9.13 3.40 7.28
N LEU A 132 -8.62 4.32 8.12
CA LEU A 132 -8.87 4.26 9.56
C LEU A 132 -10.35 4.41 9.88
N LYS A 133 -11.06 5.34 9.23
CA LYS A 133 -12.51 5.48 9.41
C LYS A 133 -13.30 4.28 8.90
N GLY A 134 -12.85 3.62 7.84
CA GLY A 134 -13.46 2.37 7.38
C GLY A 134 -13.15 1.16 8.26
N CYS A 135 -12.16 1.26 9.15
CA CYS A 135 -11.74 0.20 10.07
C CYS A 135 -12.20 0.44 11.51
N GLU A 136 -12.89 1.53 11.84
CA GLU A 136 -13.38 1.78 13.21
C GLU A 136 -14.32 0.64 13.63
N PRO A 137 -14.13 0.01 14.80
CA PRO A 137 -15.08 -0.98 15.32
C PRO A 137 -16.51 -0.41 15.42
N ASP A 138 -17.50 -1.27 15.24
CA ASP A 138 -18.92 -0.93 15.36
C ASP A 138 -19.33 -0.43 16.77
#